data_AF-A0A7S2FYH8-F1
#
_entry.id   AF-A0A7S2FYH8-F1
#
_cell.length_a   1.000
_cell.length_b   1.000
_cell.length_c   1.000
_cell.angle_alpha   90.00
_cell.angle_beta   90.00
_cell.angle_gamma   90.00
#
_symmetry.space_group_name_H-M   'P 1'
#
loop_
_entity.id
_entity.type
_entity.pdbx_description
1 polymer ?
#
loop_
_entity_poly.entity_id
_entity_poly.type
_entity_poly.pdbx_seq_one_letter_code
_entity_poly.pdbx_strand_id
1 'polypeptide(L)'
;ATINITGKCKSVSVDACERVKILLDTSISAIELVNCKRMQIQIRETAPTVSIDKTDGCLVYLSRECLDCQFVCAKSSEMNVSWPDEAGDFQEICIPEQFQHKLILDGDTPAISAGVSDLYAH
;
A
#
# COMPACT_ATOMS: atom_id res chain seq x y z
N ALA A 1 2.30 -12.34 14.79
CA ALA A 1 3.04 -11.63 15.88
C ALA A 1 2.79 -10.13 15.78
N THR A 2 3.08 -9.35 16.82
CA THR A 2 2.99 -7.88 16.78
C THR A 2 4.37 -7.29 17.04
N ILE A 3 4.84 -6.43 16.15
CA ILE A 3 6.14 -5.76 16.22
C ILE A 3 5.87 -4.25 16.34
N ASN A 4 6.49 -3.59 17.32
CA ASN A 4 6.34 -2.17 17.57
C ASN A 4 7.70 -1.47 17.41
N ILE A 5 7.81 -0.59 16.43
CA ILE A 5 9.02 0.17 16.08
C ILE A 5 8.78 1.61 16.50
N THR A 6 9.32 2.00 17.65
CA THR A 6 9.17 3.36 18.18
C THR A 6 10.26 4.29 17.66
N GLY A 7 9.91 5.54 17.46
CA GLY A 7 10.79 6.57 16.93
C GLY A 7 10.98 6.47 15.42
N LYS A 8 12.01 7.18 14.95
CA LYS A 8 12.30 7.34 13.53
C LYS A 8 13.29 6.29 13.04
N CYS A 9 12.89 5.51 12.05
CA CYS A 9 13.76 4.56 11.36
C CYS A 9 14.06 5.01 9.93
N LYS A 10 15.13 4.47 9.33
CA LYS A 10 15.46 4.77 7.93
C LYS A 10 14.45 4.12 6.98
N SER A 11 14.28 2.81 7.11
CA SER A 11 13.39 1.97 6.29
C SER A 11 12.93 0.77 7.11
N VAL A 12 11.87 0.11 6.64
CA VAL A 12 11.40 -1.17 7.17
C VAL A 12 11.19 -2.11 5.98
N SER A 13 11.77 -3.31 6.02
CA SER A 13 11.54 -4.35 5.02
C SER A 13 11.05 -5.61 5.73
N VAL A 14 10.00 -6.21 5.19
CA VAL A 14 9.30 -7.36 5.75
C VAL A 14 9.23 -8.41 4.67
N ASP A 15 9.84 -9.56 4.91
CA ASP A 15 9.91 -10.65 3.95
C ASP A 15 9.38 -11.95 4.55
N ALA A 16 8.66 -12.72 3.73
CA ALA A 16 8.17 -14.07 4.07
C ALA A 16 7.41 -14.16 5.41
N CYS A 17 6.68 -13.11 5.78
CA CYS A 17 5.92 -13.05 7.02
C CYS A 17 4.43 -13.36 6.78
N GLU A 18 3.80 -14.05 7.74
CA GLU A 18 2.37 -14.33 7.70
C GLU A 18 1.69 -13.92 9.02
N ARG A 19 0.55 -13.22 8.96
CA ARG A 19 -0.22 -12.77 10.12
C ARG A 19 0.61 -11.93 11.10
N VAL A 20 1.39 -10.99 10.58
CA VAL A 20 2.18 -10.05 11.37
C VAL A 20 1.55 -8.67 11.35
N LYS A 21 1.51 -8.04 12.52
CA LYS A 21 1.15 -6.63 12.71
C LYS A 21 2.41 -5.83 12.98
N ILE A 22 2.63 -4.76 12.22
CA ILE A 22 3.75 -3.84 12.43
C ILE A 22 3.17 -2.47 12.74
N LEU A 23 3.58 -1.93 13.88
CA LEU A 23 3.29 -0.56 14.26
C LEU A 23 4.61 0.19 14.18
N LEU A 24 4.65 1.30 13.45
CA LEU A 24 5.83 2.15 13.35
C LEU A 24 5.45 3.62 13.54
N ASP A 25 6.36 4.41 14.11
CA ASP A 25 6.15 5.85 14.24
C ASP A 25 6.48 6.55 12.92
N THR A 26 7.76 6.71 12.57
CA THR A 26 8.18 7.31 11.28
C THR A 26 9.17 6.43 10.51
N SER A 27 9.00 6.36 9.18
CA SER A 27 10.01 5.86 8.23
C SER A 27 10.51 7.00 7.32
N ILE A 28 11.82 7.18 7.22
CA ILE A 28 12.42 8.20 6.34
C ILE A 28 12.26 7.83 4.86
N SER A 29 12.24 6.53 4.55
CA SER A 29 12.06 6.00 3.20
C SER A 29 10.95 4.96 3.15
N ALA A 30 10.93 4.13 2.11
CA ALA A 30 9.87 3.15 1.90
C ALA A 30 9.77 2.09 3.01
N ILE A 31 8.54 1.65 3.26
CA ILE A 31 8.21 0.42 3.97
C ILE A 31 7.91 -0.63 2.90
N GLU A 32 8.59 -1.77 2.95
CA GLU A 32 8.51 -2.80 1.92
C GLU A 32 7.94 -4.09 2.51
N LEU A 33 6.90 -4.62 1.87
CA LEU A 33 6.35 -5.94 2.15
C LEU A 33 6.58 -6.82 0.93
N VAL A 34 7.30 -7.91 1.12
CA VAL A 34 7.66 -8.85 0.04
C VAL A 34 7.29 -10.27 0.47
N ASN A 35 6.66 -11.04 -0.40
CA ASN A 35 6.30 -12.45 -0.14
C ASN A 35 5.48 -12.67 1.15
N CYS A 36 4.66 -11.69 1.55
CA CYS A 36 3.95 -11.74 2.82
C CYS A 36 2.50 -12.20 2.67
N LYS A 37 1.84 -12.54 3.78
CA LYS A 37 0.41 -12.89 3.79
C LYS A 37 -0.30 -12.34 5.02
N ARG A 38 -1.50 -11.78 4.85
CA ARG A 38 -2.36 -11.30 5.95
C ARG A 38 -1.64 -10.33 6.88
N MET A 39 -1.06 -9.29 6.31
CA MET A 39 -0.28 -8.29 7.02
C MET A 39 -1.15 -7.13 7.50
N GLN A 40 -0.79 -6.53 8.63
CA GLN A 40 -1.31 -5.24 9.06
C GLN A 40 -0.16 -4.30 9.35
N ILE A 41 -0.14 -3.13 8.75
CA ILE A 41 0.86 -2.09 8.98
C ILE A 41 0.14 -0.87 9.54
N GLN A 42 0.64 -0.27 10.62
CA GLN A 42 0.12 0.99 11.15
C GLN A 42 1.25 2.00 11.26
N ILE A 43 1.12 3.10 10.51
CA ILE A 43 2.02 4.25 10.55
C ILE A 43 1.38 5.28 11.47
N ARG A 44 2.04 5.61 12.58
CA ARG A 44 1.51 6.54 13.59
C ARG A 44 1.84 8.00 13.29
N GLU A 45 2.98 8.25 12.66
CA GLU A 45 3.41 9.57 12.21
C GLU A 45 3.47 9.56 10.69
N THR A 46 4.65 9.47 10.07
CA THR A 46 4.82 9.67 8.61
C THR A 46 5.61 8.56 7.93
N ALA A 47 5.28 8.30 6.66
CA ALA A 47 6.09 7.48 5.77
C ALA A 47 5.83 7.93 4.31
N PRO A 48 6.87 8.13 3.49
CA PRO A 48 6.67 8.62 2.12
C PRO A 48 6.04 7.57 1.19
N THR A 49 6.33 6.28 1.42
CA THR A 49 5.93 5.21 0.50
C THR A 49 5.74 3.89 1.22
N VAL A 50 4.71 3.14 0.82
CA VAL A 50 4.55 1.72 1.14
C VAL A 50 4.60 0.90 -0.16
N SER A 51 5.53 -0.04 -0.24
CA SER A 51 5.65 -0.97 -1.35
C SER A 51 5.15 -2.35 -0.95
N ILE A 52 4.26 -2.92 -1.76
CA ILE A 52 3.61 -4.22 -1.52
C ILE A 52 3.87 -5.13 -2.73
N ASP A 53 4.87 -6.01 -2.63
CA ASP A 53 5.23 -6.99 -3.66
C ASP A 53 4.89 -8.42 -3.23
N LYS A 54 4.26 -9.20 -4.12
CA LYS A 54 3.94 -10.62 -3.91
C LYS A 54 3.28 -10.90 -2.55
N THR A 55 2.36 -10.02 -2.15
CA THR A 55 1.73 -10.10 -0.83
C THR A 55 0.22 -10.26 -0.98
N ASP A 56 -0.33 -11.29 -0.32
CA ASP A 56 -1.76 -11.61 -0.35
C ASP A 56 -2.40 -11.21 0.99
N GLY A 57 -3.25 -10.19 0.96
CA GLY A 57 -3.89 -9.63 2.16
C GLY A 57 -2.97 -8.67 2.90
N CYS A 58 -3.17 -7.37 2.71
CA CYS A 58 -2.43 -6.33 3.41
C CYS A 58 -3.36 -5.16 3.73
N LEU A 59 -3.46 -4.80 5.00
CA LEU A 59 -4.18 -3.61 5.45
C LEU A 59 -3.18 -2.60 6.04
N VAL A 60 -3.12 -1.42 5.42
CA VAL A 60 -2.25 -0.33 5.85
C VAL A 60 -3.08 0.77 6.50
N TYR A 61 -2.84 1.02 7.78
CA TYR A 61 -3.42 2.11 8.55
C TYR A 61 -2.49 3.33 8.49
N LEU A 62 -3.00 4.42 7.94
CA LEU A 62 -2.34 5.72 7.89
C LEU A 62 -2.75 6.59 9.08
N SER A 63 -1.84 7.45 9.52
CA SER A 63 -2.15 8.56 10.41
C SER A 63 -2.74 9.74 9.61
N ARG A 64 -3.24 10.76 10.32
CA ARG A 64 -3.64 12.04 9.70
C ARG A 64 -2.48 12.77 9.02
N GLU A 65 -1.26 12.51 9.45
CA GLU A 65 -0.04 13.16 8.94
C GLU A 65 0.56 12.41 7.75
N CYS A 66 0.01 11.24 7.39
CA CYS A 66 0.54 10.33 6.36
C CYS A 66 -0.42 10.16 5.17
N LEU A 67 -1.35 11.10 4.96
CA LEU A 67 -2.34 11.01 3.89
C LEU A 67 -1.75 11.17 2.48
N ASP A 68 -0.53 11.70 2.38
CA ASP A 68 0.26 11.83 1.14
C ASP A 68 1.12 10.59 0.83
N CYS A 69 1.00 9.52 1.63
CA CYS A 69 1.76 8.29 1.43
C CYS A 69 1.47 7.66 0.06
N GLN A 70 2.53 7.38 -0.69
CA GLN A 70 2.42 6.69 -1.97
C GLN A 70 2.37 5.17 -1.80
N PHE A 71 1.50 4.50 -2.54
CA PHE A 71 1.46 3.04 -2.61
C PHE A 71 2.05 2.53 -3.93
N VAL A 72 2.99 1.60 -3.84
CA VAL A 72 3.59 0.93 -5.01
C VAL A 72 3.34 -0.56 -4.90
N CYS A 73 2.48 -1.10 -5.75
CA CYS A 73 2.00 -2.47 -5.64
C CYS A 73 2.43 -3.29 -6.85
N ALA A 74 2.84 -4.54 -6.62
CA ALA A 74 3.21 -5.47 -7.67
C ALA A 74 2.83 -6.90 -7.28
N LYS A 75 2.11 -7.62 -8.14
CA LYS A 75 1.75 -9.04 -7.92
C LYS A 75 1.13 -9.32 -6.54
N SER A 76 0.34 -8.40 -6.03
CA SER A 76 -0.25 -8.44 -4.70
C SER A 76 -1.77 -8.35 -4.81
N SER A 77 -2.48 -8.91 -3.84
CA SER A 77 -3.95 -8.91 -3.81
C SER A 77 -4.51 -8.64 -2.41
N GLU A 78 -5.80 -8.33 -2.33
CA GLU A 78 -6.52 -8.04 -1.07
C GLU A 78 -5.86 -6.89 -0.28
N MET A 79 -5.45 -5.85 -0.99
CA MET A 79 -4.76 -4.69 -0.44
C MET A 79 -5.76 -3.59 -0.08
N ASN A 80 -5.69 -3.11 1.15
CA ASN A 80 -6.57 -2.07 1.67
C ASN A 80 -5.77 -0.98 2.37
N VAL A 81 -6.25 0.26 2.27
CA VAL A 81 -5.73 1.42 2.98
C VAL A 81 -6.84 1.94 3.89
N SER A 82 -6.51 2.20 5.14
CA SER A 82 -7.43 2.76 6.11
C SER A 82 -6.84 3.98 6.79
N TRP A 83 -7.66 5.00 7.02
CA TRP A 83 -7.23 6.27 7.61
C TRP A 83 -8.35 6.88 8.44
N PRO A 84 -8.02 7.70 9.45
CA PRO A 84 -9.03 8.40 10.25
C PRO A 84 -9.62 9.58 9.48
N ASP A 85 -10.95 9.67 9.43
CA ASP A 85 -11.70 10.83 8.95
C ASP A 85 -11.65 12.01 9.94
N GLU A 86 -12.32 13.13 9.67
CA GLU A 86 -12.34 14.30 10.58
C GLU A 86 -12.88 13.98 11.99
N ALA A 87 -13.82 13.05 12.12
CA ALA A 87 -14.39 12.61 13.40
C ALA A 87 -13.46 11.64 14.15
N GLY A 88 -12.45 11.08 13.46
CA GLY A 88 -11.55 10.06 13.98
C GLY A 88 -12.02 8.63 13.76
N ASP A 89 -13.11 8.46 13.00
CA ASP A 89 -13.58 7.16 12.55
C ASP A 89 -12.72 6.69 11.38
N PHE A 90 -12.31 5.43 11.39
CA PHE A 90 -11.50 4.88 10.31
C PHE A 90 -12.39 4.52 9.12
N GLN A 91 -12.08 5.11 7.97
CA GLN A 91 -12.58 4.68 6.68
C GLN A 91 -11.54 3.80 5.97
N GLU A 92 -11.99 3.00 5.00
CA GLU A 92 -11.15 2.03 4.29
C GLU A 92 -11.47 2.04 2.80
N ILE A 93 -10.45 1.86 1.96
CA ILE A 93 -10.58 1.66 0.52
C ILE A 93 -9.63 0.57 0.04
N CYS A 94 -10.09 -0.21 -0.94
CA CYS A 94 -9.27 -1.18 -1.63
C CYS A 94 -8.29 -0.47 -2.59
N ILE A 95 -7.02 -0.90 -2.61
CA ILE A 95 -6.09 -0.53 -3.68
C ILE A 95 -6.46 -1.38 -4.92
N PRO A 96 -6.67 -0.77 -6.10
CA PRO A 96 -6.94 -1.53 -7.30
C PRO A 96 -5.78 -2.45 -7.69
N GLU A 97 -6.09 -3.71 -7.99
CA GLU A 97 -5.12 -4.74 -8.34
C GLU A 97 -5.29 -5.27 -9.78
N GLN A 98 -6.37 -4.88 -10.48
CA GLN A 98 -6.61 -5.24 -11.88
C GLN A 98 -6.48 -4.03 -12.80
N PHE A 99 -5.71 -4.20 -13.88
CA PHE A 99 -5.52 -3.19 -14.91
C PHE A 99 -6.01 -3.71 -16.26
N GLN A 100 -6.62 -2.82 -17.04
CA GLN A 100 -6.99 -3.08 -18.43
C GLN A 100 -5.95 -2.44 -19.35
N HIS A 101 -5.64 -3.14 -20.44
CA HIS A 101 -4.63 -2.71 -21.41
C HIS A 101 -5.21 -2.70 -22.81
N LYS A 102 -4.88 -1.68 -23.59
CA LYS A 102 -5.31 -1.55 -24.99
C LYS A 102 -4.14 -1.13 -25.86
N LEU A 103 -3.97 -1.81 -27.00
CA LEU A 103 -3.08 -1.35 -28.06
C LEU A 103 -3.66 -0.08 -28.69
N ILE A 104 -2.87 0.98 -28.68
CA ILE A 104 -3.20 2.27 -29.30
C ILE A 104 -2.09 2.69 -30.26
N LEU A 105 -2.38 3.71 -31.06
CA LEU A 105 -1.39 4.40 -31.89
C LEU A 105 -1.24 5.83 -31.36
N ASP A 106 -0.02 6.21 -30.99
CA ASP A 106 0.35 7.59 -30.70
C ASP A 106 0.98 8.19 -31.97
N GLY A 107 0.15 8.86 -32.78
CA GLY A 107 0.44 9.10 -34.19
C GLY A 107 0.50 7.77 -34.95
N ASP A 108 1.65 7.46 -35.55
CA ASP A 108 1.93 6.18 -36.22
C ASP A 108 2.69 5.18 -35.34
N THR A 109 3.03 5.55 -34.09
CA THR A 109 3.83 4.71 -33.20
C THR A 109 2.93 3.81 -32.33
N PRO A 110 3.04 2.48 -32.38
CA PRO A 110 2.29 1.60 -31.49
C PRO A 110 2.66 1.79 -30.02
N ALA A 111 1.66 1.94 -29.16
CA ALA A 111 1.82 2.08 -27.71
C ALA A 111 0.75 1.28 -26.94
N ILE A 112 1.00 1.02 -25.66
CA ILE A 112 0.02 0.38 -24.76
C ILE A 112 -0.53 1.45 -23.82
N SER A 113 -1.85 1.63 -23.87
CA SER A 113 -2.58 2.36 -22.83
C SER A 113 -2.94 1.40 -21.70
N ALA A 114 -2.77 1.85 -20.45
CA ALA A 114 -3.14 1.10 -19.27
C ALA A 114 -4.02 1.98 -18.37
N GLY A 115 -5.07 1.38 -17.81
CA GLY A 115 -5.95 2.00 -16.82
C GLY A 115 -6.36 0.99 -15.76
N VAL A 116 -6.79 1.48 -14.60
CA VAL A 116 -7.44 0.63 -13.60
C VAL A 116 -8.72 0.06 -14.19
N SER A 117 -9.02 -1.20 -13.90
CA SER A 117 -10.23 -1.86 -14.39
C SER A 117 -11.51 -1.20 -13.87
N ASP A 118 -12.55 -1.19 -14.71
CA ASP A 118 -13.88 -0.66 -14.36
C ASP A 118 -14.53 -1.37 -13.15
N LEU A 119 -14.02 -2.52 -12.72
CA LEU A 119 -14.44 -3.16 -11.47
C LEU A 119 -14.23 -2.27 -10.24
N TYR A 120 -13.34 -1.27 -10.32
CA TYR A 120 -13.06 -0.30 -9.25
C TYR A 120 -13.69 1.07 -9.51
N ALA A 121 -14.49 1.23 -10.57
CA ALA A 121 -15.25 2.44 -10.81
C ALA A 121 -16.51 2.42 -9.92
N HIS A 122 -16.38 2.94 -8.70
CA HIS A 122 -17.48 3.18 -7.76
C HIS A 122 -18.10 4.56 -7.95
#